data_AF-A0AAE3T9I1-F1
#
_entry.id   AF-A0AAE3T9I1-F1
#
_cell.length_a   1.000
_cell.length_b   1.000
_cell.length_c   1.000
_cell.angle_alpha   90.00
_cell.angle_beta   90.00
_cell.angle_gamma   90.00
#
_symmetry.space_group_name_H-M   'P 1'
#
loop_
_entity.id
_entity.type
_entity.pdbx_description
1 polymer ?
#
loop_
_entity_poly.entity_id
_entity_poly.type
_entity_poly.pdbx_seq_one_letter_code
_entity_poly.pdbx_strand_id
1 'polypeptide(L)'
;MADTGPFAAWKRFLALPNDSRGKTIAVAFAVATACAVAVTGATAILRPIQAANRAAEEQLRLESLIAAIPGMTDLLAQSEDGAISTVVVDLEEGAAAEGVDPASLDTALADAANWTELSPAEDIAGLGARPDYAQIYILRDADGALQLVILPIAGQGYNGTIQAMLALHGDMRTIAGMTVTQQQETPGLGARIEEPAWQASFAGKQFIDDLGNLRFAVAKGVATSPYEVDGITGATRTSTAMTRIVRFWLGPDGYGPVIEAMRDGEF
;
A
#
# COMPACT_ATOMS: atom_id res chain seq x y z
N MET A 1 15.48 63.44 -30.04
CA MET A 1 14.66 62.40 -30.67
C MET A 1 13.98 61.61 -29.56
N ALA A 2 12.66 61.48 -29.59
CA ALA A 2 11.97 60.64 -28.61
C ALA A 2 12.38 59.18 -28.87
N ASP A 3 13.04 58.56 -27.91
CA ASP A 3 13.36 57.14 -27.94
C ASP A 3 12.03 56.36 -27.83
N THR A 4 11.53 55.87 -28.98
CA THR A 4 10.28 55.12 -29.12
C THR A 4 10.55 53.61 -29.23
N GLY A 5 11.73 53.15 -28.80
CA GLY A 5 12.03 51.73 -28.77
C GLY A 5 11.09 50.97 -27.80
N PRO A 6 10.87 49.67 -28.01
CA PRO A 6 9.98 48.85 -27.16
C PRO A 6 10.39 48.86 -25.68
N PHE A 7 11.67 49.14 -25.40
CA PHE A 7 12.21 49.25 -24.04
C PHE A 7 12.08 50.64 -23.40
N ALA A 8 11.75 51.68 -24.18
CA ALA A 8 11.64 53.04 -23.67
C ALA A 8 10.40 53.22 -22.77
N ALA A 9 9.29 52.56 -23.11
CA ALA A 9 8.09 52.51 -22.27
C ALA A 9 8.37 51.81 -20.93
N TRP A 10 9.13 50.71 -20.97
CA TRP A 10 9.55 49.96 -19.79
C TRP A 10 10.48 50.77 -18.87
N LYS A 11 11.46 51.49 -19.44
CA LYS A 11 12.33 52.39 -18.67
C LYS A 11 11.56 53.53 -17.99
N ARG A 12 10.58 54.12 -18.68
CA ARG A 12 9.71 55.16 -18.10
C ARG A 12 8.83 54.63 -16.98
N PHE A 13 8.31 53.40 -17.13
CA PHE A 13 7.52 52.74 -16.09
C PHE A 13 8.35 52.43 -14.83
N LEU A 14 9.57 51.90 -14.99
CA LEU A 14 10.47 51.61 -13.87
C LEU A 14 10.93 52.88 -13.12
N ALA A 15 11.03 54.01 -13.84
CA ALA A 15 11.42 55.30 -13.28
C ALA A 15 10.34 55.99 -12.41
N LEU A 16 9.10 55.49 -12.39
CA LEU A 16 8.05 56.02 -11.51
C LEU A 16 8.41 55.79 -10.02
N PRO A 17 7.99 56.67 -9.08
CA PRO A 17 8.17 56.46 -7.65
C PRO A 17 7.50 55.16 -7.17
N ASN A 18 8.12 54.48 -6.19
CA ASN A 18 7.61 53.21 -5.67
C ASN A 18 6.26 53.33 -4.94
N ASP A 19 5.93 54.53 -4.45
CA ASP A 19 4.66 54.82 -3.76
C ASP A 19 3.52 55.21 -4.73
N SER A 20 3.80 55.20 -6.04
CA SER A 20 2.79 55.49 -7.06
C SER A 20 1.76 54.36 -7.14
N ARG A 21 0.49 54.67 -6.85
CA ARG A 21 -0.63 53.71 -6.94
C ARG A 21 -0.69 52.97 -8.27
N GLY A 22 -0.41 53.65 -9.38
CA GLY A 22 -0.38 53.05 -10.71
C GLY A 22 0.77 52.05 -10.91
N LYS A 23 1.94 52.34 -10.36
CA LYS A 23 3.10 51.43 -10.41
C LYS A 23 2.84 50.19 -9.56
N THR A 24 2.26 50.35 -8.36
CA THR A 24 1.91 49.25 -7.46
C THR A 24 0.93 48.28 -8.11
N ILE A 25 -0.17 48.79 -8.72
CA ILE A 25 -1.17 47.95 -9.39
C ILE A 25 -0.56 47.20 -10.58
N ALA A 26 0.25 47.87 -11.40
CA ALA A 26 0.87 47.26 -12.57
C ALA A 26 1.91 46.19 -12.19
N VAL A 27 2.71 46.42 -11.14
CA VAL A 27 3.65 45.40 -10.62
C VAL A 27 2.89 44.22 -10.03
N ALA A 28 1.84 44.46 -9.24
CA ALA A 28 1.01 43.38 -8.69
C ALA A 28 0.39 42.53 -9.81
N PHE A 29 -0.13 43.15 -10.87
CA PHE A 29 -0.66 42.44 -12.03
C PHE A 29 0.41 41.64 -12.78
N ALA A 30 1.60 42.21 -12.98
CA ALA A 30 2.71 41.52 -13.64
C ALA A 30 3.18 40.30 -12.83
N VAL A 31 3.32 40.45 -11.51
CA VAL A 31 3.67 39.34 -10.61
C VAL A 31 2.58 38.28 -10.61
N ALA A 32 1.31 38.66 -10.47
CA ALA A 32 0.19 37.71 -10.51
C ALA A 32 0.14 36.93 -11.83
N THR A 33 0.35 37.61 -12.96
CA THR A 33 0.39 36.97 -14.28
C THR A 33 1.58 36.02 -14.39
N ALA A 34 2.76 36.42 -13.94
CA ALA A 34 3.95 35.57 -13.95
C ALA A 34 3.76 34.32 -13.06
N CYS A 35 3.19 34.48 -11.87
CA CYS A 35 2.85 33.36 -10.98
C CYS A 35 1.80 32.44 -11.63
N ALA A 36 0.76 32.98 -12.24
CA ALA A 36 -0.27 32.19 -12.92
C ALA A 36 0.34 31.37 -14.07
N VAL A 37 1.17 31.99 -14.92
CA VAL A 37 1.86 31.29 -16.02
C VAL A 37 2.80 30.21 -15.49
N ALA A 38 3.56 30.48 -14.42
CA ALA A 38 4.45 29.49 -13.82
C ALA A 38 3.68 28.30 -13.23
N VAL A 39 2.60 28.55 -12.50
CA VAL A 39 1.75 27.50 -11.92
C VAL A 39 1.07 26.71 -13.03
N THR A 40 0.44 27.36 -14.02
CA THR A 40 -0.22 26.68 -15.13
C THR A 40 0.77 25.88 -15.97
N GLY A 41 1.96 26.42 -16.25
CA GLY A 41 3.03 25.72 -16.97
C GLY A 41 3.51 24.49 -16.21
N ALA A 42 3.77 24.63 -14.91
CA ALA A 42 4.12 23.50 -14.06
C ALA A 42 3.01 22.44 -14.07
N THR A 43 1.76 22.88 -13.97
CA THR A 43 0.61 21.98 -13.91
C THR A 43 0.36 21.25 -15.23
N ALA A 44 0.39 21.95 -16.38
CA ALA A 44 0.08 21.37 -17.68
C ALA A 44 1.21 20.48 -18.23
N ILE A 45 2.47 20.81 -17.93
CA ILE A 45 3.63 20.06 -18.42
C ILE A 45 4.00 18.93 -17.45
N LEU A 46 3.98 19.16 -16.13
CA LEU A 46 4.37 18.12 -15.18
C LEU A 46 3.26 17.09 -14.97
N ARG A 47 1.97 17.44 -14.99
CA ARG A 47 0.91 16.43 -14.80
C ARG A 47 1.02 15.21 -15.71
N PRO A 48 1.22 15.33 -17.05
CA PRO A 48 1.37 14.15 -17.90
C PRO A 48 2.68 13.39 -17.63
N ILE A 49 3.78 14.07 -17.32
CA ILE A 49 5.06 13.42 -16.97
C ILE A 49 4.95 12.69 -15.63
N GLN A 50 4.31 13.30 -14.64
CA GLN A 50 4.01 12.69 -13.34
C GLN A 50 3.05 11.52 -13.47
N ALA A 51 2.09 11.57 -14.40
CA ALA A 51 1.21 10.43 -14.68
C ALA A 51 1.98 9.27 -15.31
N ALA A 52 2.83 9.53 -16.30
CA ALA A 52 3.67 8.50 -16.94
C ALA A 52 4.70 7.90 -15.97
N ASN A 53 5.35 8.74 -15.15
CA ASN A 53 6.29 8.27 -14.12
C ASN A 53 5.58 7.46 -13.04
N ARG A 54 4.36 7.84 -12.64
CA ARG A 54 3.58 7.07 -11.66
C ARG A 54 3.20 5.69 -12.17
N ALA A 55 2.75 5.57 -13.43
CA ALA A 55 2.46 4.26 -14.01
C ALA A 55 3.71 3.36 -14.08
N ALA A 56 4.88 3.92 -14.39
CA ALA A 56 6.14 3.19 -14.38
C ALA A 56 6.61 2.84 -12.95
N GLU A 57 6.42 3.74 -12.00
CA GLU A 57 6.71 3.50 -10.57
C GLU A 57 5.78 2.44 -9.99
N GLU A 58 4.51 2.41 -10.36
CA GLU A 58 3.54 1.38 -9.96
C GLU A 58 3.98 0.00 -10.45
N GLN A 59 4.40 -0.11 -11.72
CA GLN A 59 4.94 -1.35 -12.27
C GLN A 59 6.21 -1.81 -11.56
N LEU A 60 7.18 -0.91 -11.35
CA LEU A 60 8.41 -1.24 -10.63
C LEU A 60 8.15 -1.59 -9.16
N ARG A 61 7.18 -0.92 -8.52
CA ARG A 61 6.78 -1.19 -7.15
C ARG A 61 6.18 -2.59 -7.07
N LEU A 62 5.23 -2.91 -7.96
CA LEU A 62 4.63 -4.23 -8.06
C LEU A 62 5.69 -5.33 -8.25
N GLU A 63 6.58 -5.17 -9.23
CA GLU A 63 7.69 -6.10 -9.48
C GLU A 63 8.57 -6.26 -8.25
N SER A 64 8.88 -5.17 -7.55
CA SER A 64 9.70 -5.22 -6.33
C SER A 64 9.00 -5.90 -5.16
N LEU A 65 7.69 -5.72 -5.01
CA LEU A 65 6.89 -6.36 -3.96
C LEU A 65 6.78 -7.86 -4.21
N ILE A 66 6.63 -8.26 -5.47
CA ILE A 66 6.59 -9.66 -5.86
C ILE A 66 7.97 -10.29 -5.68
N ALA A 67 9.02 -9.66 -6.19
CA ALA A 67 10.38 -10.17 -6.05
C ALA A 67 10.82 -10.27 -4.58
N ALA A 68 10.25 -9.45 -3.70
CA ALA A 68 10.51 -9.51 -2.26
C ALA A 68 9.87 -10.71 -1.56
N ILE A 69 8.85 -11.34 -2.15
CA ILE A 69 8.23 -12.55 -1.62
C ILE A 69 9.02 -13.78 -2.13
N PRO A 70 9.66 -14.56 -1.23
CA PRO A 70 10.47 -15.70 -1.64
C PRO A 70 9.66 -16.71 -2.49
N GLY A 71 10.17 -17.05 -3.67
CA GLY A 71 9.55 -18.03 -4.59
C GLY A 71 8.48 -17.46 -5.53
N MET A 72 8.14 -16.18 -5.43
CA MET A 72 7.05 -15.58 -6.23
C MET A 72 7.45 -15.34 -7.70
N THR A 73 8.72 -15.03 -7.97
CA THR A 73 9.22 -14.85 -9.34
C THR A 73 8.99 -16.08 -10.21
N ASP A 74 9.15 -17.28 -9.63
CA ASP A 74 8.92 -18.54 -10.34
C ASP A 74 7.43 -18.80 -10.60
N LEU A 75 6.54 -18.35 -9.71
CA LEU A 75 5.09 -18.44 -9.89
C LEU A 75 4.59 -17.49 -10.99
N LEU A 76 5.14 -16.27 -11.05
CA LEU A 76 4.86 -15.35 -12.15
C LEU A 76 5.38 -15.87 -13.49
N ALA A 77 6.59 -16.43 -13.53
CA ALA A 77 7.17 -16.98 -14.75
C ALA A 77 6.35 -18.16 -15.31
N GLN A 78 5.67 -18.92 -14.44
CA GLN A 78 4.74 -19.98 -14.83
C GLN A 78 3.38 -19.45 -15.31
N SER A 79 3.04 -18.22 -14.92
CA SER A 79 1.85 -17.51 -15.37
C SER A 79 2.18 -16.70 -16.63
N GLU A 80 2.58 -17.38 -17.71
CA GLU A 80 2.78 -16.74 -19.01
C GLU A 80 1.47 -16.03 -19.41
N ASP A 81 1.53 -14.72 -19.67
CA ASP A 81 0.39 -13.82 -19.92
C ASP A 81 -0.51 -13.44 -18.72
N GLY A 82 -0.10 -13.76 -17.48
CA GLY A 82 -0.84 -13.37 -16.29
C GLY A 82 -0.87 -11.84 -16.07
N ALA A 83 -2.07 -11.26 -15.98
CA ALA A 83 -2.25 -9.84 -15.73
C ALA A 83 -2.32 -9.58 -14.23
N ILE A 84 -1.38 -8.79 -13.71
CA ILE A 84 -1.48 -8.29 -12.34
C ILE A 84 -2.23 -6.97 -12.37
N SER A 85 -3.28 -6.90 -11.56
CA SER A 85 -4.12 -5.74 -11.39
C SER A 85 -3.98 -5.20 -9.97
N THR A 86 -4.06 -3.88 -9.85
CA THR A 86 -4.14 -3.18 -8.58
C THR A 86 -5.58 -2.75 -8.36
N VAL A 87 -6.13 -3.12 -7.21
CA VAL A 87 -7.53 -2.85 -6.85
C VAL A 87 -7.59 -2.24 -5.46
N VAL A 88 -8.42 -1.22 -5.26
CA VAL A 88 -8.78 -0.76 -3.92
C VAL A 88 -10.05 -1.50 -3.51
N VAL A 89 -10.03 -2.13 -2.34
CA VAL A 89 -11.17 -2.84 -1.77
C VAL A 89 -11.74 -2.07 -0.59
N ASP A 90 -13.04 -2.16 -0.44
CA ASP A 90 -13.75 -1.82 0.78
C ASP A 90 -13.73 -3.07 1.69
N LEU A 91 -13.15 -2.92 2.88
CA LEU A 91 -12.97 -4.02 3.83
C LEU A 91 -14.27 -4.39 4.56
N GLU A 92 -15.22 -3.47 4.67
CA GLU A 92 -16.52 -3.74 5.28
C GLU A 92 -17.44 -4.45 4.28
N GLU A 93 -17.47 -3.99 3.03
CA GLU A 93 -18.33 -4.57 2.00
C GLU A 93 -17.74 -5.85 1.37
N GLY A 94 -16.42 -6.05 1.45
CA GLY A 94 -15.76 -7.19 0.83
C GLY A 94 -15.65 -7.10 -0.69
N ALA A 95 -15.80 -5.91 -1.26
CA ALA A 95 -15.86 -5.67 -2.71
C ALA A 95 -14.83 -4.63 -3.16
N ALA A 96 -14.68 -4.45 -4.47
CA ALA A 96 -13.92 -3.32 -5.02
C ALA A 96 -14.60 -2.00 -4.62
N ALA A 97 -13.82 -1.05 -4.10
CA ALA A 97 -14.34 0.21 -3.59
C ALA A 97 -14.98 1.06 -4.70
N GLU A 98 -16.17 1.59 -4.43
CA GLU A 98 -16.83 2.52 -5.35
C GLU A 98 -16.26 3.93 -5.23
N GLY A 99 -15.73 4.47 -6.33
CA GLY A 99 -15.25 5.86 -6.39
C GLY A 99 -13.91 6.13 -5.72
N VAL A 100 -13.23 5.10 -5.19
CA VAL A 100 -11.86 5.17 -4.68
C VAL A 100 -10.97 4.27 -5.53
N ASP A 101 -9.90 4.84 -6.06
CA ASP A 101 -8.90 4.16 -6.87
C ASP A 101 -7.50 4.31 -6.24
N PRO A 102 -6.46 3.60 -6.74
CA PRO A 102 -5.10 3.71 -6.18
C PRO A 102 -4.56 5.15 -6.13
N ALA A 103 -4.99 6.02 -7.04
CA ALA A 103 -4.53 7.40 -7.10
C ALA A 103 -5.24 8.32 -6.09
N SER A 104 -6.42 7.93 -5.61
CA SER A 104 -7.25 8.69 -4.67
C SER A 104 -7.30 8.08 -3.27
N LEU A 105 -6.77 6.85 -3.07
CA LEU A 105 -6.74 6.16 -1.78
C LEU A 105 -6.14 7.02 -0.66
N ASP A 106 -4.97 7.63 -0.88
CA ASP A 106 -4.33 8.49 0.13
C ASP A 106 -5.20 9.68 0.52
N THR A 107 -6.00 10.20 -0.43
CA THR A 107 -6.94 11.30 -0.17
C THR A 107 -8.15 10.80 0.61
N ALA A 108 -8.66 9.60 0.29
CA ALA A 108 -9.76 8.98 1.03
C ALA A 108 -9.33 8.68 2.48
N LEU A 109 -8.15 8.09 2.70
CA LEU A 109 -7.66 7.74 4.04
C LEU A 109 -7.19 8.95 4.86
N ALA A 110 -7.11 10.15 4.28
CA ALA A 110 -6.91 11.39 5.03
C ALA A 110 -8.17 11.84 5.78
N ASP A 111 -9.34 11.35 5.39
CA ASP A 111 -10.59 11.55 6.12
C ASP A 111 -10.72 10.51 7.24
N ALA A 112 -10.89 10.99 8.48
CA ALA A 112 -11.08 10.14 9.64
C ALA A 112 -12.40 9.33 9.59
N ALA A 113 -13.35 9.72 8.73
CA ALA A 113 -14.57 8.96 8.51
C ALA A 113 -14.34 7.61 7.80
N ASN A 114 -13.23 7.44 7.08
CA ASN A 114 -12.87 6.20 6.40
C ASN A 114 -11.97 5.30 7.26
N TRP A 115 -12.16 5.38 8.58
CA TRP A 115 -11.46 4.59 9.58
C TRP A 115 -12.46 4.05 10.59
N THR A 116 -12.46 2.74 10.76
CA THR A 116 -13.22 2.05 11.79
C THR A 116 -12.40 1.91 13.07
N GLU A 117 -12.88 2.47 14.19
CA GLU A 117 -12.30 2.24 15.51
C GLU A 117 -12.55 0.79 15.95
N LEU A 118 -11.51 0.12 16.45
CA LEU A 118 -11.60 -1.27 16.87
C LEU A 118 -11.80 -1.34 18.39
N SER A 119 -12.70 -2.22 18.85
CA SER A 119 -12.80 -2.52 20.26
C SER A 119 -11.57 -3.33 20.74
N PRO A 120 -11.29 -3.39 22.05
CA PRO A 120 -10.19 -4.19 22.57
C PRO A 120 -10.27 -5.70 22.25
N ALA A 121 -11.46 -6.21 21.93
CA ALA A 121 -11.66 -7.61 21.56
C ALA A 121 -11.32 -7.87 20.09
N GLU A 122 -11.62 -6.91 19.21
CA GLU A 122 -11.34 -6.95 17.77
C GLU A 122 -9.87 -6.58 17.49
N ASP A 123 -9.31 -5.64 18.25
CA ASP A 123 -7.95 -5.13 18.08
C ASP A 123 -6.85 -6.09 18.59
N ILE A 124 -6.85 -7.31 18.08
CA ILE A 124 -5.84 -8.32 18.42
C ILE A 124 -4.46 -7.93 17.86
N ALA A 125 -4.41 -7.11 16.81
CA ALA A 125 -3.17 -6.66 16.16
C ALA A 125 -2.61 -5.34 16.71
N GLY A 126 -3.31 -4.64 17.61
CA GLY A 126 -2.85 -3.41 18.25
C GLY A 126 -2.80 -2.20 17.30
N LEU A 127 -3.78 -2.09 16.40
CA LEU A 127 -3.93 -1.02 15.43
C LEU A 127 -4.65 0.21 16.03
N GLY A 128 -5.55 0.00 16.99
CA GLY A 128 -6.50 1.00 17.49
C GLY A 128 -7.64 1.31 16.52
N ALA A 129 -7.33 1.55 15.26
CA ALA A 129 -8.30 1.73 14.18
C ALA A 129 -7.80 1.07 12.89
N ARG A 130 -8.75 0.66 12.05
CA ARG A 130 -8.50 0.04 10.74
C ARG A 130 -8.98 0.97 9.64
N PRO A 131 -8.21 1.17 8.55
CA PRO A 131 -8.74 1.87 7.38
C PRO A 131 -9.90 1.08 6.77
N ASP A 132 -10.91 1.75 6.22
CA ASP A 132 -12.02 1.05 5.57
C ASP A 132 -11.66 0.64 4.13
N TYR A 133 -10.72 1.35 3.51
CA TYR A 133 -10.19 1.03 2.19
C TYR A 133 -8.77 0.49 2.23
N ALA A 134 -8.49 -0.52 1.43
CA ALA A 134 -7.14 -1.06 1.28
C ALA A 134 -6.81 -1.36 -0.19
N GLN A 135 -5.59 -1.03 -0.60
CA GLN A 135 -5.08 -1.43 -1.91
C GLN A 135 -4.52 -2.84 -1.86
N ILE A 136 -5.00 -3.71 -2.74
CA ILE A 136 -4.53 -5.08 -2.91
C ILE A 136 -4.06 -5.30 -4.35
N TYR A 137 -3.35 -6.41 -4.57
CA TYR A 137 -2.88 -6.81 -5.89
C TYR A 137 -3.39 -8.20 -6.23
N ILE A 138 -3.89 -8.36 -7.45
CA ILE A 138 -4.53 -9.59 -7.89
C ILE A 138 -3.88 -10.04 -9.18
N LEU A 139 -3.38 -11.27 -9.20
CA LEU A 139 -2.91 -11.95 -10.40
C LEU A 139 -3.99 -12.92 -10.89
N ARG A 140 -4.37 -12.77 -12.16
CA ARG A 140 -5.17 -13.74 -12.88
C ARG A 140 -4.36 -14.32 -14.03
N ASP A 141 -4.60 -15.57 -14.38
CA ASP A 141 -4.02 -16.18 -15.59
C ASP A 141 -4.71 -15.68 -16.87
N ALA A 142 -4.26 -16.17 -18.02
CA ALA A 142 -4.81 -15.84 -19.33
C ALA A 142 -6.29 -16.22 -19.50
N ASP A 143 -6.77 -17.23 -18.76
CA ASP A 143 -8.17 -17.67 -18.75
C ASP A 143 -9.03 -16.87 -17.75
N GLY A 144 -8.41 -15.94 -17.00
CA GLY A 144 -9.06 -15.09 -16.00
C GLY A 144 -9.22 -15.74 -14.62
N ALA A 145 -8.66 -16.94 -14.41
CA ALA A 145 -8.74 -17.60 -13.12
C ALA A 145 -7.81 -16.93 -12.11
N LEU A 146 -8.29 -16.81 -10.87
CA LEU A 146 -7.55 -16.20 -9.78
C LEU A 146 -6.36 -17.09 -9.38
N GLN A 147 -5.14 -16.56 -9.50
CA GLN A 147 -3.92 -17.29 -9.19
C GLN A 147 -3.32 -16.88 -7.85
N LEU A 148 -3.23 -15.56 -7.62
CA LEU A 148 -2.60 -14.99 -6.44
C LEU A 148 -3.28 -13.68 -6.02
N VAL A 149 -3.31 -13.43 -4.72
CA VAL A 149 -3.73 -12.15 -4.12
C VAL A 149 -2.68 -11.71 -3.12
N ILE A 150 -2.21 -10.47 -3.23
CA ILE A 150 -1.22 -9.88 -2.32
C ILE A 150 -1.90 -8.80 -1.49
N LEU A 151 -1.81 -8.98 -0.17
CA LEU A 151 -2.50 -8.20 0.85
C LEU A 151 -1.47 -7.46 1.71
N PRO A 152 -1.50 -6.12 1.78
CA PRO A 152 -0.71 -5.40 2.77
C PRO A 152 -1.29 -5.63 4.16
N ILE A 153 -0.43 -6.00 5.11
CA ILE A 153 -0.79 -6.25 6.50
C ILE A 153 0.12 -5.45 7.42
N ALA A 154 -0.43 -5.00 8.54
CA ALA A 154 0.32 -4.25 9.54
C ALA A 154 -0.16 -4.53 10.97
N GLY A 155 0.67 -4.22 11.96
CA GLY A 155 0.22 -4.14 13.34
C GLY A 155 1.36 -3.99 14.33
N GLN A 156 0.99 -3.96 15.60
CA GLN A 156 1.90 -3.69 16.70
C GLN A 156 2.79 -4.91 16.97
N GLY A 157 4.08 -4.76 16.69
CA GLY A 157 5.15 -5.66 17.13
C GLY A 157 5.44 -5.52 18.62
N TYR A 158 6.60 -5.99 19.06
CA TYR A 158 7.03 -5.79 20.44
C TYR A 158 7.50 -4.36 20.69
N ASN A 159 8.34 -3.83 19.80
CA ASN A 159 8.95 -2.49 19.96
C ASN A 159 8.23 -1.42 19.13
N GLY A 160 7.60 -1.80 18.02
CA GLY A 160 6.92 -0.86 17.13
C GLY A 160 6.13 -1.57 16.04
N THR A 161 5.56 -0.80 15.14
CA THR A 161 4.75 -1.32 14.03
C THR A 161 5.58 -2.21 13.11
N ILE A 162 4.99 -3.33 12.71
CA ILE A 162 5.47 -4.22 11.66
C ILE A 162 4.52 -4.05 10.47
N GLN A 163 5.09 -3.90 9.28
CA GLN A 163 4.37 -3.90 8.00
C GLN A 163 4.91 -5.02 7.13
N ALA A 164 4.02 -5.71 6.43
CA ALA A 164 4.36 -6.80 5.55
C ALA A 164 3.40 -6.89 4.36
N MET A 165 3.83 -7.58 3.32
CA MET A 165 2.95 -8.07 2.26
C MET A 165 2.76 -9.57 2.44
N LEU A 166 1.52 -10.03 2.40
CA LEU A 166 1.15 -11.43 2.50
C LEU A 166 0.48 -11.85 1.19
N ALA A 167 0.98 -12.90 0.56
CA ALA A 167 0.38 -13.46 -0.65
C ALA A 167 -0.40 -14.73 -0.33
N LEU A 168 -1.60 -14.84 -0.88
CA LEU A 168 -2.44 -16.03 -0.87
C LEU A 168 -2.55 -16.60 -2.28
N HIS A 169 -2.60 -17.92 -2.37
CA HIS A 169 -3.00 -18.60 -3.61
C HIS A 169 -4.49 -18.38 -3.89
N GLY A 170 -4.90 -18.59 -5.14
CA GLY A 170 -6.28 -18.44 -5.61
C GLY A 170 -7.31 -19.32 -4.90
N ASP A 171 -6.87 -20.31 -4.11
CA ASP A 171 -7.74 -21.09 -3.22
C ASP A 171 -8.24 -20.29 -2.00
N MET A 172 -7.69 -19.09 -1.77
CA MET A 172 -7.99 -18.22 -0.63
C MET A 172 -7.83 -18.93 0.72
N ARG A 173 -6.92 -19.92 0.81
CA ARG A 173 -6.66 -20.75 2.00
C ARG A 173 -5.18 -20.94 2.27
N THR A 174 -4.39 -21.01 1.21
CA THR A 174 -2.96 -21.31 1.27
C THR A 174 -2.15 -20.03 1.07
N ILE A 175 -1.22 -19.78 1.99
CA ILE A 175 -0.25 -18.70 1.91
C ILE A 175 0.77 -19.07 0.84
N ALA A 176 0.87 -18.24 -0.20
CA ALA A 176 1.88 -18.35 -1.24
C ALA A 176 3.26 -17.87 -0.75
N GLY A 177 3.27 -16.87 0.14
CA GLY A 177 4.47 -16.38 0.79
C GLY A 177 4.22 -15.07 1.52
N MET A 178 5.26 -14.52 2.14
CA MET A 178 5.19 -13.19 2.73
C MET A 178 6.52 -12.45 2.62
N THR A 179 6.49 -11.14 2.80
CA THR A 179 7.68 -10.34 3.02
C THR A 179 7.44 -9.22 4.02
N VAL A 180 8.37 -9.01 4.95
CA VAL A 180 8.33 -7.88 5.89
C VAL A 180 8.93 -6.65 5.20
N THR A 181 8.14 -5.58 5.07
CA THR A 181 8.54 -4.35 4.38
C THR A 181 9.09 -3.29 5.34
N GLN A 182 8.64 -3.30 6.60
CA GLN A 182 9.10 -2.37 7.63
C GLN A 182 8.90 -2.97 9.02
N GLN A 183 9.86 -2.73 9.93
CA GLN A 183 9.76 -3.09 11.34
C GLN A 183 10.68 -2.22 12.21
N GLN A 184 10.47 -2.27 13.53
CA GLN A 184 11.27 -1.55 14.54
C GLN A 184 11.71 -2.45 15.72
N GLU A 185 11.71 -3.76 15.49
CA GLU A 185 12.11 -4.79 16.43
C GLU A 185 13.62 -4.78 16.71
N THR A 186 14.03 -5.41 17.81
CA THR A 186 15.44 -5.43 18.20
C THR A 186 16.27 -6.27 17.21
N PRO A 187 17.36 -5.73 16.65
CA PRO A 187 18.31 -6.49 15.82
C PRO A 187 18.84 -7.74 16.51
N GLY A 188 18.89 -8.87 15.78
CA GLY A 188 19.35 -10.16 16.30
C GLY A 188 18.33 -10.92 17.17
N LEU A 189 17.17 -10.32 17.47
CA LEU A 189 16.04 -10.98 18.15
C LEU A 189 14.80 -10.91 17.24
N GLY A 190 13.94 -9.90 17.45
CA GLY A 190 12.70 -9.74 16.72
C GLY A 190 12.89 -9.35 15.25
N ALA A 191 13.95 -8.59 14.93
CA ALA A 191 14.23 -8.19 13.54
C ALA A 191 14.55 -9.39 12.62
N ARG A 192 14.76 -10.58 13.19
CA ARG A 192 14.96 -11.81 12.42
C ARG A 192 13.73 -12.22 11.60
N ILE A 193 12.58 -11.55 11.78
CA ILE A 193 11.43 -11.65 10.86
C ILE A 193 11.76 -11.19 9.42
N GLU A 194 12.86 -10.44 9.24
CA GLU A 194 13.38 -10.07 7.92
C GLU A 194 14.24 -11.16 7.28
N GLU A 195 14.61 -12.22 8.01
CA GLU A 195 15.46 -13.29 7.48
C GLU A 195 14.73 -14.01 6.32
N PRO A 196 15.34 -14.09 5.12
CA PRO A 196 14.70 -14.71 3.96
C PRO A 196 14.29 -16.17 4.21
N ALA A 197 15.10 -16.91 4.98
CA ALA A 197 14.81 -18.30 5.34
C ALA A 197 13.55 -18.43 6.21
N TRP A 198 13.30 -17.47 7.10
CA TRP A 198 12.11 -17.46 7.94
C TRP A 198 10.87 -17.06 7.13
N GLN A 199 10.97 -16.02 6.30
CA GLN A 199 9.86 -15.60 5.42
C GLN A 199 9.48 -16.69 4.42
N ALA A 200 10.47 -17.42 3.87
CA ALA A 200 10.22 -18.55 2.98
C ALA A 200 9.44 -19.71 3.65
N SER A 201 9.46 -19.81 4.98
CA SER A 201 8.71 -20.85 5.71
C SER A 201 7.19 -20.66 5.68
N PHE A 202 6.71 -19.48 5.26
CA PHE A 202 5.28 -19.18 5.11
C PHE A 202 4.66 -19.83 3.88
N ALA A 203 5.45 -20.06 2.82
CA ALA A 203 4.94 -20.65 1.60
C ALA A 203 4.37 -22.06 1.86
N GLY A 204 3.16 -22.31 1.36
CA GLY A 204 2.43 -23.57 1.50
C GLY A 204 1.73 -23.75 2.85
N LYS A 205 1.81 -22.78 3.77
CA LYS A 205 1.06 -22.82 5.04
C LYS A 205 -0.40 -22.45 4.82
N GLN A 206 -1.29 -23.05 5.58
CA GLN A 206 -2.71 -22.68 5.55
C GLN A 206 -3.04 -21.79 6.75
N PHE A 207 -4.02 -20.90 6.61
CA PHE A 207 -4.43 -20.04 7.72
C PHE A 207 -5.77 -20.43 8.35
N ILE A 208 -6.60 -21.20 7.64
CA ILE A 208 -7.86 -21.77 8.14
C ILE A 208 -7.89 -23.29 8.01
N ASP A 209 -8.59 -23.96 8.93
CA ASP A 209 -8.87 -25.39 8.81
C ASP A 209 -10.10 -25.69 7.94
N ASP A 210 -10.42 -26.98 7.77
CA ASP A 210 -11.54 -27.46 6.95
C ASP A 210 -12.91 -27.00 7.48
N LEU A 211 -12.97 -26.58 8.75
CA LEU A 211 -14.17 -26.01 9.37
C LEU A 211 -14.22 -24.48 9.25
N GLY A 212 -13.24 -23.86 8.60
CA GLY A 212 -13.15 -22.40 8.43
C GLY A 212 -12.59 -21.66 9.64
N ASN A 213 -12.10 -22.35 10.67
CA ASN A 213 -11.55 -21.67 11.84
C ASN A 213 -10.15 -21.13 11.54
N LEU A 214 -9.84 -19.92 11.97
CA LEU A 214 -8.48 -19.36 11.89
C LEU A 214 -7.51 -20.14 12.78
N ARG A 215 -6.52 -20.78 12.16
CA ARG A 215 -5.53 -21.63 12.82
C ARG A 215 -4.10 -21.08 12.75
N PHE A 216 -3.79 -20.20 11.81
CA PHE A 216 -2.43 -19.72 11.57
C PHE A 216 -1.70 -19.34 12.86
N ALA A 217 -0.45 -19.77 13.06
CA ALA A 217 0.35 -19.32 14.18
C ALA A 217 1.85 -19.35 13.89
N VAL A 218 2.60 -18.51 14.58
CA VAL A 218 4.03 -18.67 14.73
C VAL A 218 4.27 -19.54 15.96
N ALA A 219 4.84 -20.73 15.77
CA ALA A 219 5.05 -21.71 16.82
C ALA A 219 6.04 -21.21 17.89
N LYS A 220 6.02 -21.83 19.07
CA LYS A 220 7.07 -21.65 20.08
C LYS A 220 8.19 -22.65 19.82
N GLY A 221 8.99 -22.40 18.79
CA GLY A 221 10.03 -23.30 18.30
C GLY A 221 9.69 -23.82 16.92
N VAL A 222 9.89 -25.12 16.67
CA VAL A 222 9.63 -25.71 15.35
C VAL A 222 8.13 -25.89 15.14
N ALA A 223 7.63 -25.53 13.95
CA ALA A 223 6.27 -25.73 13.52
C ALA A 223 5.91 -27.23 13.49
N THR A 224 4.72 -27.55 13.99
CA THR A 224 4.24 -28.94 14.10
C THR A 224 3.01 -29.22 13.25
N SER A 225 2.45 -28.20 12.62
CA SER A 225 1.22 -28.29 11.83
C SER A 225 1.33 -27.49 10.52
N PRO A 226 0.45 -27.76 9.53
CA PRO A 226 0.39 -26.97 8.30
C PRO A 226 -0.04 -25.52 8.53
N TYR A 227 -0.57 -25.21 9.72
CA TYR A 227 -1.00 -23.87 10.11
C TYR A 227 0.09 -23.10 10.87
N GLU A 228 1.28 -23.69 11.03
CA GLU A 228 2.35 -23.11 11.83
C GLU A 228 3.59 -22.80 11.01
N VAL A 229 4.20 -21.65 11.30
CA VAL A 229 5.57 -21.30 10.90
C VAL A 229 6.50 -21.34 12.12
N ASP A 230 7.79 -21.53 11.88
CA ASP A 230 8.76 -21.65 12.96
C ASP A 230 8.84 -20.36 13.78
N GLY A 231 8.95 -20.51 15.10
CA GLY A 231 9.24 -19.44 16.02
C GLY A 231 10.69 -19.01 16.00
N ILE A 232 10.89 -17.70 16.13
CA ILE A 232 12.22 -17.14 16.31
C ILE A 232 12.62 -17.26 17.78
N THR A 233 13.63 -18.09 18.06
CA THR A 233 14.19 -18.26 19.40
C THR A 233 14.63 -16.92 20.00
N GLY A 234 14.17 -16.61 21.21
CA GLY A 234 14.46 -15.36 21.90
C GLY A 234 13.56 -14.17 21.52
N ALA A 235 12.65 -14.35 20.56
CA ALA A 235 11.74 -13.29 20.07
C ALA A 235 10.25 -13.66 20.18
N THR A 236 9.86 -14.36 21.25
CA THR A 236 8.48 -14.85 21.43
C THR A 236 7.41 -13.76 21.33
N ARG A 237 7.70 -12.54 21.78
CA ARG A 237 6.75 -11.41 21.70
C ARG A 237 6.52 -10.99 20.25
N THR A 238 7.58 -10.87 19.46
CA THR A 238 7.51 -10.60 18.02
C THR A 238 6.81 -11.72 17.27
N SER A 239 7.13 -12.99 17.57
CA SER A 239 6.43 -14.16 16.99
C SER A 239 4.92 -14.15 17.30
N THR A 240 4.56 -13.80 18.53
CA THR A 240 3.15 -13.67 18.94
C THR A 240 2.46 -12.51 18.23
N ALA A 241 3.15 -11.38 18.06
CA ALA A 241 2.65 -10.24 17.29
C ALA A 241 2.38 -10.65 15.82
N MET A 242 3.31 -11.32 15.16
CA MET A 242 3.13 -11.81 13.79
C MET A 242 1.92 -12.75 13.66
N THR A 243 1.69 -13.62 14.64
CA THR A 243 0.48 -14.46 14.69
C THR A 243 -0.79 -13.61 14.72
N ARG A 244 -0.81 -12.58 15.57
CA ARG A 244 -1.97 -11.70 15.73
C ARG A 244 -2.23 -10.84 14.50
N ILE A 245 -1.18 -10.27 13.91
CA ILE A 245 -1.25 -9.47 12.69
C ILE A 245 -1.87 -10.29 11.57
N VAL A 246 -1.33 -11.47 11.27
CA VAL A 246 -1.86 -12.34 10.20
C VAL A 246 -3.30 -12.75 10.50
N ARG A 247 -3.63 -13.13 11.74
CA ARG A 247 -5.00 -13.52 12.11
C ARG A 247 -6.01 -12.37 12.03
N PHE A 248 -5.61 -11.15 12.38
CA PHE A 248 -6.48 -9.98 12.29
C PHE A 248 -6.81 -9.72 10.82
N TRP A 249 -5.78 -9.58 9.98
CA TRP A 249 -5.97 -9.24 8.58
C TRP A 249 -6.62 -10.35 7.75
N LEU A 250 -6.44 -11.62 8.10
CA LEU A 250 -7.16 -12.72 7.45
C LEU A 250 -8.49 -13.06 8.13
N GLY A 251 -8.85 -12.31 9.17
CA GLY A 251 -10.06 -12.50 9.95
C GLY A 251 -11.19 -11.56 9.54
N PRO A 252 -12.34 -11.64 10.25
CA PRO A 252 -13.56 -10.93 9.89
C PRO A 252 -13.40 -9.41 9.90
N ASP A 253 -12.55 -8.88 10.78
CA ASP A 253 -12.31 -7.43 10.88
C ASP A 253 -11.29 -6.93 9.85
N GLY A 254 -10.63 -7.80 9.10
CA GLY A 254 -9.64 -7.47 8.08
C GLY A 254 -10.14 -7.71 6.66
N TYR A 255 -9.38 -8.49 5.89
CA TYR A 255 -9.74 -8.94 4.54
C TYR A 255 -10.71 -10.13 4.54
N GLY A 256 -11.22 -10.60 5.67
CA GLY A 256 -12.14 -11.74 5.74
C GLY A 256 -13.29 -11.66 4.73
N PRO A 257 -14.06 -10.56 4.70
CA PRO A 257 -15.13 -10.37 3.71
C PRO A 257 -14.65 -10.45 2.26
N VAL A 258 -13.51 -9.80 1.95
CA VAL A 258 -12.90 -9.82 0.60
C VAL A 258 -12.47 -11.24 0.21
N ILE A 259 -11.85 -11.97 1.12
CA ILE A 259 -11.38 -13.34 0.93
C ILE A 259 -12.56 -14.29 0.69
N GLU A 260 -13.66 -14.10 1.42
CA GLU A 260 -14.90 -14.85 1.22
C GLU A 260 -15.53 -14.55 -0.15
N ALA A 261 -15.69 -13.28 -0.52
CA ALA A 261 -16.20 -12.87 -1.83
C ALA A 261 -15.36 -13.43 -3.00
N MET A 262 -14.03 -13.39 -2.87
CA MET A 262 -13.13 -13.99 -3.86
C MET A 262 -13.25 -15.51 -3.96
N ARG A 263 -13.46 -16.19 -2.82
CA ARG A 263 -13.63 -17.65 -2.79
C ARG A 263 -14.94 -18.08 -3.44
N ASP A 264 -16.00 -17.31 -3.28
CA ASP A 264 -17.32 -17.58 -3.84
C ASP A 264 -17.45 -17.15 -5.31
N GLY A 265 -16.43 -16.45 -5.84
CA GLY A 265 -16.39 -15.99 -7.23
C GLY A 265 -17.22 -14.72 -7.48
N GLU A 266 -17.52 -13.99 -6.42
CA GLU A 266 -18.32 -12.75 -6.44
C GLU A 266 -17.45 -11.48 -6.62
N PHE A 267 -16.13 -11.66 -6.79
CA PHE A 267 -15.12 -10.59 -6.90
C PHE A 267 -14.44 -10.50 -8.28
#